data_AF-A0A5C1QMN2-F1
#
_entry.id   AF-A0A5C1QMN2-F1
#
_cell.length_a   1.000
_cell.length_b   1.000
_cell.length_c   1.000
_cell.angle_alpha   90.00
_cell.angle_beta   90.00
_cell.angle_gamma   90.00
#
_symmetry.space_group_name_H-M   'P 1'
#
loop_
_entity.id
_entity.type
_entity.pdbx_description
1 polymer ?
#
loop_
_entity_poly.entity_id
_entity_poly.type
_entity_poly.pdbx_seq_one_letter_code
_entity_poly.pdbx_strand_id
1 'polypeptide(L)'
;MLFRYRIRIIRAVLTLFMMLFFSCAERYPYFIQQPEFIESDAGEDYPGIFLSIVCEDEYAQIRYTTDGSQPTSLHGLIYEEPLYLAAESTYIRAVAVRVGYDAGPEAEYQYEPQD
;
A
#
# COMPACT_ATOMS: atom_id res chain seq x y z
N MET A 1 -34.84 -21.32 -13.96
CA MET A 1 -34.10 -20.55 -14.98
C MET A 1 -33.84 -19.09 -14.54
N LEU A 2 -33.56 -18.82 -13.25
CA LEU A 2 -33.40 -17.45 -12.71
C LEU A 2 -32.11 -17.25 -11.89
N PHE A 3 -31.29 -18.29 -11.70
CA PHE A 3 -30.08 -18.23 -10.88
C PHE A 3 -28.80 -17.85 -11.65
N ARG A 4 -28.80 -17.98 -12.98
CA ARG A 4 -27.64 -17.70 -13.84
C ARG A 4 -27.51 -16.22 -14.24
N TYR A 5 -28.49 -15.39 -13.91
CA TYR A 5 -28.52 -13.95 -14.23
C TYR A 5 -27.89 -13.08 -13.15
N ARG A 6 -27.94 -13.49 -11.87
CA ARG A 6 -27.41 -12.70 -10.74
C ARG A 6 -25.87 -12.64 -10.69
N ILE A 7 -25.18 -13.68 -11.17
CA ILE A 7 -23.70 -13.74 -11.19
C ILE A 7 -23.10 -12.85 -12.30
N ARG A 8 -23.80 -12.66 -13.42
CA ARG A 8 -23.32 -11.81 -14.54
C ARG A 8 -23.49 -10.31 -14.27
N ILE A 9 -24.50 -9.92 -13.49
CA ILE A 9 -24.69 -8.52 -13.08
C ILE A 9 -23.62 -8.11 -12.06
N ILE A 10 -23.26 -8.99 -11.11
CA ILE A 10 -22.20 -8.70 -10.12
C ILE A 10 -20.85 -8.46 -10.82
N ARG A 11 -20.50 -9.27 -11.83
CA ARG A 11 -19.25 -9.06 -12.60
C ARG A 11 -19.27 -7.77 -13.42
N ALA A 12 -20.38 -7.44 -14.08
CA ALA A 12 -20.50 -6.23 -14.90
C ALA A 12 -20.53 -4.95 -14.05
N VAL A 13 -21.17 -4.99 -12.87
CA VAL A 13 -21.22 -3.86 -11.92
C VAL A 13 -19.88 -3.72 -11.20
N LEU A 14 -19.17 -4.80 -10.87
CA LEU A 14 -17.83 -4.73 -10.30
C LEU A 14 -16.82 -4.16 -11.31
N THR A 15 -16.88 -4.54 -12.59
CA THR A 15 -16.02 -3.95 -13.63
C THR A 15 -16.40 -2.51 -13.96
N LEU A 16 -17.68 -2.14 -13.94
CA LEU A 16 -18.12 -0.76 -14.16
C LEU A 16 -17.78 0.14 -12.95
N PHE A 17 -17.89 -0.39 -11.73
CA PHE A 17 -17.46 0.28 -10.50
C PHE A 17 -15.93 0.41 -10.46
N MET A 18 -15.19 -0.62 -10.86
CA MET A 18 -13.74 -0.55 -11.03
C MET A 18 -13.36 0.50 -12.10
N MET A 19 -14.07 0.59 -13.23
CA MET A 19 -13.85 1.65 -14.22
C MET A 19 -14.23 3.06 -13.73
N LEU A 20 -15.23 3.19 -12.84
CA LEU A 20 -15.62 4.46 -12.23
C LEU A 20 -14.67 4.89 -11.09
N PHE A 21 -14.03 3.94 -10.40
CA PHE A 21 -12.97 4.20 -9.43
C PHE A 21 -11.63 4.54 -10.11
N PHE A 22 -11.27 3.83 -11.18
CA PHE A 22 -10.11 4.16 -12.01
C PHE A 22 -10.26 5.53 -12.70
N SER A 23 -11.48 5.93 -13.06
CA SER A 23 -11.74 7.22 -13.74
C SER A 23 -11.43 8.48 -12.89
N CYS A 24 -11.30 8.38 -11.55
CA CYS A 24 -10.92 9.53 -10.74
C CYS A 24 -9.39 9.68 -10.64
N ALA A 25 -8.66 8.56 -10.50
CA ALA A 25 -7.19 8.55 -10.33
C ALA A 25 -6.44 8.93 -11.62
N GLU A 26 -6.93 8.53 -12.81
CA GLU A 26 -6.26 8.82 -14.08
C GLU A 26 -6.46 10.26 -14.58
N ARG A 27 -7.33 11.07 -13.94
CA ARG A 27 -7.73 12.39 -14.46
C ARG A 27 -7.02 13.58 -13.82
N TYR A 28 -6.19 13.36 -12.80
CA TYR A 28 -5.40 14.41 -12.14
C TYR A 28 -3.92 13.99 -12.00
N PRO A 29 -3.03 14.36 -12.94
CA PRO A 29 -1.61 13.98 -12.94
C PRO A 29 -0.76 14.65 -11.83
N TYR A 30 -1.40 15.17 -10.78
CA TYR A 30 -0.77 15.87 -9.66
C TYR A 30 -1.04 15.19 -8.32
N PHE A 31 -1.85 14.12 -8.30
CA PHE A 31 -2.16 13.42 -7.07
C PHE A 31 -1.09 12.37 -6.79
N ILE A 32 -0.35 12.56 -5.69
CA ILE A 32 0.60 11.56 -5.21
C ILE A 32 -0.19 10.28 -4.88
N GLN A 33 0.24 9.14 -5.42
CA GLN A 33 -0.42 7.87 -5.17
C GLN A 33 -0.12 7.37 -3.75
N GLN A 34 -1.07 6.67 -3.15
CA GLN A 34 -0.87 5.99 -1.87
C GLN A 34 0.17 4.87 -2.06
N PRO A 35 1.09 4.65 -1.12
CA PRO A 35 1.95 3.47 -1.15
C PRO A 35 1.16 2.16 -1.06
N GLU A 36 1.66 1.11 -1.69
CA GLU A 36 1.16 -0.25 -1.59
C GLU A 36 2.19 -1.14 -0.88
N PHE A 37 1.70 -2.11 -0.12
CA PHE A 37 2.53 -3.09 0.59
C PHE A 37 2.48 -4.44 -0.12
N ILE A 38 3.64 -5.01 -0.41
CA ILE A 38 3.78 -6.32 -1.05
C ILE A 38 4.56 -7.23 -0.12
N GLU A 39 3.90 -8.29 0.33
CA GLU A 39 4.52 -9.33 1.16
C GLU A 39 5.23 -10.36 0.29
N SER A 40 6.31 -10.92 0.84
CA SER A 40 6.99 -12.09 0.29
C SER A 40 7.57 -12.93 1.42
N ASP A 41 7.58 -14.25 1.24
CA ASP A 41 8.11 -15.17 2.25
C ASP A 41 9.62 -14.95 2.44
N ALA A 42 10.07 -14.97 3.69
CA ALA A 42 11.50 -14.94 4.01
C ALA A 42 12.24 -16.25 3.69
N GLY A 43 11.49 -17.30 3.33
CA GLY A 43 11.99 -18.64 3.04
C GLY A 43 11.74 -19.64 4.18
N GLU A 44 11.91 -20.93 3.91
CA GLU A 44 11.63 -22.00 4.88
C GLU A 44 12.51 -21.94 6.14
N ASP A 45 13.70 -21.33 6.05
CA ASP A 45 14.68 -21.23 7.14
C ASP A 45 14.56 -19.97 8.00
N TYR A 46 13.72 -19.00 7.60
CA TYR A 46 13.63 -17.69 8.25
C TYR A 46 12.18 -17.43 8.69
N PRO A 47 11.91 -17.35 10.01
CA PRO A 47 10.57 -17.00 10.48
C PRO A 47 10.27 -15.56 10.11
N GLY A 48 9.18 -15.32 9.37
CA GLY A 48 8.72 -13.99 9.03
C GLY A 48 8.56 -13.73 7.53
N ILE A 49 8.44 -12.46 7.18
CA ILE A 49 8.22 -11.98 5.81
C ILE A 49 9.16 -10.84 5.46
N PHE A 50 9.35 -10.62 4.16
CA PHE A 50 9.82 -9.36 3.63
C PHE A 50 8.64 -8.53 3.14
N LEU A 51 8.52 -7.31 3.66
CA LEU A 51 7.53 -6.33 3.27
C LEU A 51 8.15 -5.29 2.36
N SER A 52 7.78 -5.30 1.09
CA SER A 52 8.13 -4.25 0.13
C SER A 52 7.10 -3.13 0.15
N ILE A 53 7.55 -1.88 0.07
CA ILE A 53 6.67 -0.71 -0.04
C ILE A 53 6.88 -0.11 -1.42
N VAL A 54 5.84 -0.06 -2.23
CA VAL A 54 5.91 0.41 -3.62
C VAL A 54 4.98 1.61 -3.83
N CYS A 55 5.32 2.44 -4.80
CA CYS A 55 4.47 3.53 -5.26
C CYS A 55 4.72 3.73 -6.75
N GLU A 56 3.65 3.86 -7.53
CA GLU A 56 3.74 4.07 -8.98
C GLU A 56 4.19 5.50 -9.36
N ASP A 57 4.28 6.43 -8.40
CA ASP A 57 4.83 7.78 -8.66
C ASP A 57 6.36 7.75 -8.63
N GLU A 58 6.98 7.62 -9.81
CA GLU A 58 8.43 7.58 -10.02
C GLU A 58 9.19 8.79 -9.45
N TYR A 59 8.51 9.91 -9.17
CA TYR A 59 9.11 11.12 -8.63
C TYR A 59 8.94 11.25 -7.11
N ALA A 60 8.21 10.31 -6.48
CA ALA A 60 7.97 10.32 -5.05
C ALA A 60 8.97 9.43 -4.30
N GLN A 61 9.44 9.93 -3.15
CA GLN A 61 10.17 9.15 -2.17
C GLN A 61 9.20 8.61 -1.13
N ILE A 62 9.31 7.33 -0.80
CA ILE A 62 8.49 6.71 0.24
C ILE A 62 9.12 6.99 1.60
N ARG A 63 8.31 7.47 2.54
CA ARG A 63 8.64 7.58 3.96
C ARG A 63 7.71 6.72 4.79
N TYR A 64 8.25 6.10 5.83
CA TYR A 64 7.48 5.20 6.69
C TYR A 64 7.89 5.27 8.16
N THR A 65 7.02 4.75 9.02
CA THR A 65 7.24 4.53 10.45
C THR A 65 6.85 3.09 10.78
N THR A 66 7.38 2.54 11.86
CA THR A 66 7.12 1.16 12.31
C THR A 66 6.44 1.10 13.69
N ASP A 67 6.24 2.25 14.31
CA ASP A 67 5.65 2.44 15.64
C ASP A 67 4.21 2.94 15.59
N GLY A 68 3.63 3.07 14.39
CA GLY A 68 2.30 3.64 14.20
C GLY A 68 2.21 5.16 14.22
N SER A 69 3.32 5.89 14.40
CA SER A 69 3.30 7.34 14.29
C SER A 69 3.06 7.77 12.83
N GLN A 70 2.42 8.91 12.60
CA GLN A 70 2.11 9.37 11.24
C GLN A 70 3.39 9.85 10.53
N PRO A 71 3.82 9.25 9.40
CA PRO A 71 4.92 9.78 8.60
C PRO A 71 4.51 11.10 7.92
N THR A 72 5.49 11.97 7.69
CA THR A 72 5.30 13.23 6.95
C THR A 72 6.44 13.43 5.97
N SER A 73 6.48 14.56 5.25
CA SER A 73 7.62 14.88 4.38
C SER A 73 8.96 15.02 5.13
N LEU A 74 8.92 15.23 6.45
CA LEU A 74 10.09 15.42 7.31
C LEU A 74 10.19 14.40 8.46
N HIS A 75 9.15 13.60 8.72
CA HIS A 75 9.11 12.60 9.78
C HIS A 75 8.98 11.19 9.21
N GLY A 76 9.72 10.24 9.77
CA GLY A 76 9.79 8.86 9.31
C GLY A 76 11.08 8.52 8.57
N LEU A 77 11.32 7.22 8.41
CA LEU A 77 12.44 6.63 7.71
C LEU A 77 12.21 6.67 6.20
N ILE A 78 13.28 6.78 5.41
CA ILE A 78 13.20 6.65 3.95
C ILE A 78 13.24 5.17 3.62
N TYR A 79 12.33 4.72 2.76
CA TYR A 79 12.32 3.35 2.27
C TYR A 79 13.38 3.15 1.19
N GLU A 80 14.29 2.20 1.41
CA GLU A 80 15.38 1.87 0.48
C GLU A 80 15.41 0.38 0.12
N GLU A 81 15.02 -0.50 1.06
CA GLU A 81 15.03 -1.96 0.90
C GLU A 81 13.81 -2.58 1.60
N PRO A 82 13.36 -3.79 1.19
CA PRO A 82 12.29 -4.52 1.88
C PRO A 82 12.52 -4.69 3.38
N LEU A 83 11.45 -4.52 4.17
CA LEU A 83 11.49 -4.64 5.62
C LEU A 83 11.38 -6.11 6.02
N TYR A 84 12.33 -6.63 6.78
CA TYR A 84 12.22 -7.95 7.38
C TYR A 84 11.42 -7.89 8.67
N LEU A 85 10.27 -8.56 8.71
CA LEU A 85 9.35 -8.60 9.86
C LEU A 85 9.24 -10.03 10.36
N ALA A 86 9.62 -10.26 11.62
CA ALA A 86 9.77 -11.62 12.15
C ALA A 86 9.22 -11.76 13.57
N ALA A 87 9.83 -11.09 14.55
CA ALA A 87 9.68 -11.43 15.96
C ALA A 87 8.65 -10.59 16.73
N GLU A 88 8.35 -9.38 16.27
CA GLU A 88 7.55 -8.41 17.03
C GLU A 88 6.40 -7.89 16.18
N SER A 89 5.23 -7.71 16.81
CA SER A 89 4.10 -7.03 16.20
C SER A 89 4.52 -5.62 15.80
N THR A 90 4.36 -5.29 14.52
CA THR A 90 4.86 -4.03 13.95
C THR A 90 3.72 -3.32 13.25
N TYR A 91 3.51 -2.03 13.55
CA TYR A 91 2.48 -1.23 12.91
C TYR A 91 3.13 -0.17 12.03
N ILE A 92 3.02 -0.38 10.72
CA ILE A 92 3.73 0.34 9.69
C ILE A 92 2.78 1.33 9.04
N ARG A 93 3.23 2.58 8.92
CA ARG A 93 2.50 3.62 8.19
C ARG A 93 3.44 4.21 7.16
N ALA A 94 2.96 4.45 5.94
CA ALA A 94 3.78 4.92 4.84
C ALA A 94 3.09 6.02 4.02
N VAL A 95 3.87 6.98 3.53
CA VAL A 95 3.44 8.02 2.59
C VAL A 95 4.45 8.15 1.47
N ALA A 96 3.97 8.48 0.28
CA ALA A 96 4.81 8.96 -0.80
C ALA A 96 4.95 10.49 -0.69
N VAL A 97 6.16 11.00 -0.91
CA VAL A 97 6.51 12.42 -0.71
C VAL A 97 7.25 12.94 -1.94
N ARG A 98 6.79 14.06 -2.48
CA ARG A 98 7.48 14.83 -3.53
C ARG A 98 8.06 16.11 -2.97
N VAL A 99 9.23 16.51 -3.49
CA VAL A 99 9.88 17.75 -3.08
C VAL A 99 8.99 18.94 -3.42
N GLY A 100 8.62 19.73 -2.40
CA GLY A 100 7.77 20.91 -2.54
C GLY A 100 6.27 20.65 -2.44
N TYR A 101 5.86 19.43 -2.07
CA TYR A 101 4.47 19.02 -1.91
C TYR A 101 4.24 18.53 -0.48
N ASP A 102 3.00 18.60 -0.02
CA ASP A 102 2.59 17.89 1.18
C ASP A 102 2.68 16.37 0.96
N ALA A 103 2.76 15.61 2.06
CA ALA A 103 2.74 14.15 1.99
C ALA A 103 1.44 13.67 1.29
N GLY A 104 1.59 12.64 0.47
CA GLY A 104 0.46 11.99 -0.18
C GLY A 104 -0.46 11.26 0.80
N PRO A 105 -1.47 10.55 0.27
CA PRO A 105 -2.30 9.66 1.05
C PRO A 105 -1.46 8.63 1.81
N GLU A 106 -1.89 8.32 3.02
CA GLU A 106 -1.17 7.45 3.92
C GLU A 106 -1.67 6.00 3.82
N ALA A 107 -0.74 5.05 3.73
CA ALA A 107 -0.99 3.62 3.79
C ALA A 107 -0.67 3.07 5.18
N GLU A 108 -1.41 2.06 5.62
CA GLU A 108 -1.20 1.39 6.90
C GLU A 108 -1.05 -0.12 6.69
N TYR A 109 -0.21 -0.75 7.51
CA TYR A 109 0.04 -2.19 7.51
C TYR A 109 0.34 -2.67 8.93
N GLN A 110 -0.23 -3.81 9.32
CA GLN A 110 0.00 -4.41 10.63
C GLN A 110 0.56 -5.82 10.45
N TYR A 111 1.74 -6.05 10.99
CA TYR A 111 2.34 -7.37 11.09
C TYR A 111 2.10 -7.95 12.48
N GLU A 112 1.67 -9.20 12.52
CA GLU A 112 1.58 -10.02 13.73
C GLU A 112 2.38 -11.31 13.49
N PRO A 113 3.36 -11.64 14.34
CA PRO A 113 4.08 -12.91 14.24
C PRO A 113 3.11 -14.09 14.32
N GLN A 114 3.37 -15.14 13.52
CA GLN A 114 2.66 -16.41 13.70
C GLN A 114 3.31 -17.19 14.85
N ASP A 115 2.51 -17.53 15.87
CA ASP A 115 2.90 -18.34 17.04
C ASP A 115 3.37 -19.75 16.66
#